data_AF-A0A914QQQ8-F1
#
_entry.id   AF-A0A914QQQ8-F1
#
_cell.length_a   1.000
_cell.length_b   1.000
_cell.length_c   1.000
_cell.angle_alpha   90.00
_cell.angle_beta   90.00
_cell.angle_gamma   90.00
#
_symmetry.space_group_name_H-M   'P 1'
#
loop_
_entity.id
_entity.type
_entity.pdbx_description
1 polymer ?
#
loop_
_entity_poly.entity_id
_entity_poly.type
_entity_poly.pdbx_seq_one_letter_code
_entity_poly.pdbx_strand_id
1 'polypeptide(L)' 'MRYSNHSCDPNLITQIYTASNYMQHVCFFAKRDIKAGEELTYSYASNHHKNENSFKCYCGAASCKGYFKA' A
#
# COMPACT_ATOMS: atom_id res chain seq x y z
N MET A 1 9.36 -2.94 -2.86
CA MET A 1 8.21 -2.01 -2.77
C MET A 1 8.51 -0.58 -3.21
N ARG A 2 9.76 -0.17 -3.46
CA ARG A 2 10.10 1.18 -3.96
C ARG A 2 9.36 1.60 -5.25
N TYR A 3 9.01 0.63 -6.09
CA TYR A 3 8.34 0.84 -7.37
C TYR A 3 6.89 0.36 -7.39
N SER A 4 6.39 -0.15 -6.27
CA SER A 4 4.98 -0.50 -6.18
C SER A 4 4.15 0.78 -6.26
N ASN A 5 2.89 0.66 -6.67
CA ASN A 5 1.94 1.76 -6.60
C ASN A 5 1.00 1.62 -5.40
N HIS A 6 0.35 2.73 -5.08
CA HIS A 6 -0.75 2.76 -4.13
C HIS A 6 -2.02 2.15 -4.74
N SER A 7 -2.74 1.34 -3.94
CA SER A 7 -4.14 1.00 -4.22
C SER A 7 -5.02 1.24 -3.00
N CYS A 8 -6.23 1.75 -3.23
CA CYS A 8 -7.29 1.86 -2.22
C CYS A 8 -7.92 0.50 -1.90
N ASP A 9 -7.77 -0.49 -2.79
CA ASP A 9 -8.06 -1.91 -2.55
C ASP A 9 -6.82 -2.75 -2.88
N PRO A 10 -5.81 -2.77 -1.99
CA PRO A 10 -4.53 -3.41 -2.26
C PRO A 10 -4.58 -4.94 -2.13
N ASN A 11 -3.67 -5.61 -2.84
CA ASN A 11 -3.44 -7.05 -2.69
C ASN A 11 -2.37 -7.41 -1.64
N LEU A 12 -1.63 -6.42 -1.13
CA LEU A 12 -0.70 -6.59 -0.01
C LEU A 12 -1.15 -5.87 1.25
N ILE A 13 -0.76 -6.42 2.40
CA ILE A 13 -0.77 -5.75 3.71
C ILE A 13 0.67 -5.54 4.19
N THR A 14 0.87 -4.49 4.98
CA THR A 14 2.17 -4.15 5.57
C THR A 14 2.12 -4.37 7.07
N GLN A 15 3.14 -5.02 7.63
CA GLN A 15 3.29 -5.21 9.08
C GLN A 15 4.72 -4.94 9.51
N ILE A 16 4.90 -4.46 10.74
CA ILE A 16 6.22 -4.29 11.33
C ILE A 16 6.54 -5.56 12.13
N TYR A 17 7.67 -6.20 11.80
CA TYR A 17 8.16 -7.38 12.50
C TYR A 17 9.50 -7.09 13.17
N THR A 18 9.64 -7.52 14.43
CA THR A 18 10.91 -7.42 15.16
C THR A 18 11.69 -8.72 14.96
N ALA A 19 12.83 -8.64 14.27
CA ALA A 19 13.73 -9.77 14.08
C ALA A 19 14.43 -10.16 15.39
N SER A 20 15.05 -11.34 15.42
CA SER A 20 15.74 -11.88 16.59
C SER A 20 16.90 -11.01 17.10
N ASN A 21 17.47 -10.18 16.23
CA ASN A 21 18.48 -9.17 16.57
C ASN A 21 17.87 -7.84 17.08
N TYR A 22 16.57 -7.84 17.43
CA TYR A 22 15.80 -6.67 17.89
C TYR A 22 15.62 -5.55 16.85
N MET A 23 15.97 -5.79 15.58
CA MET A 23 15.71 -4.82 14.51
C MET A 23 14.27 -4.91 14.02
N GLN A 24 13.65 -3.75 13.77
CA GLN A 24 12.32 -3.67 13.18
C GLN A 24 12.40 -3.65 11.65
N HIS A 25 11.58 -4.48 11.01
CA HIS A 25 11.48 -4.59 9.57
C HIS A 25 10.06 -4.35 9.11
N VAL A 26 9.91 -3.63 8.00
CA VAL A 26 8.64 -3.50 7.30
C VAL A 26 8.49 -4.71 6.38
N CYS A 27 7.54 -5.57 6.69
CA CYS A 27 7.25 -6.78 5.94
C CYS A 27 5.94 -6.61 5.16
N PHE A 28 5.90 -7.20 3.97
CA PHE A 28 4.73 -7.19 3.09
C PHE A 28 4.20 -8.61 2.95
N PHE A 29 2.88 -8.77 3.08
CA PHE A 29 2.20 -10.06 2.99
C PHE A 29 1.03 -9.98 2.02
N ALA A 30 0.76 -11.08 1.32
CA ALA A 30 -0.41 -11.19 0.46
C ALA A 30 -1.70 -11.18 1.30
N LYS A 31 -2.67 -10.36 0.92
CA LYS A 31 -4.02 -10.31 1.52
C LYS A 31 -4.94 -11.39 0.94
N ARG A 32 -4.65 -11.82 -0.29
CA ARG A 32 -5.35 -12.83 -1.09
C ARG A 32 -4.37 -13.43 -2.08
N ASP A 33 -4.79 -14.49 -2.77
CA ASP A 33 -4.02 -15.04 -3.89
C ASP A 33 -3.79 -13.98 -4.98
N ILE A 34 -2.55 -13.95 -5.51
CA ILE A 34 -2.08 -12.98 -6.51
C ILE A 34 -1.68 -13.75 -7.76
N LYS A 35 -2.25 -13.37 -8.90
CA LYS A 35 -1.96 -14.03 -10.18
C LYS A 35 -0.64 -13.55 -10.77
N ALA A 36 0.00 -14.40 -11.58
CA ALA A 36 1.18 -14.00 -12.34
C ALA A 36 0.86 -12.79 -13.24
N GLY A 37 1.72 -11.78 -13.20
CA GLY A 37 1.54 -10.52 -13.95
C GLY A 37 0.61 -9.49 -13.28
N GLU A 38 -0.03 -9.82 -12.15
CA GLU A 38 -0.79 -8.85 -11.37
C GLU A 38 0.17 -7.90 -10.63
N GLU A 39 -0.11 -6.59 -10.69
CA GLU A 39 0.70 -5.60 -9.99
C GLU A 39 0.58 -5.71 -8.47
N LEU A 40 1.72 -5.70 -7.77
CA LEU A 40 1.76 -5.69 -6.30
C LEU A 40 1.54 -4.28 -5.76
N THR A 41 0.47 -4.11 -4.98
CA THR A 41 0.03 -2.81 -4.45
C THR A 41 -0.23 -2.87 -2.95
N TYR A 42 0.04 -1.76 -2.24
CA TYR A 42 -0.29 -1.60 -0.82
C TYR A 42 -0.86 -0.21 -0.54
N SER A 43 -1.52 -0.05 0.61
CA SER A 43 -2.05 1.25 1.01
C SER A 43 -0.93 2.12 1.60
N TYR A 44 -0.71 3.31 1.04
CA TYR A 44 0.29 4.25 1.54
C TYR A 44 -0.41 5.02 2.67
N ALA A 45 0.26 5.14 3.82
CA ALA A 45 -0.35 5.45 5.11
C ALA A 45 -1.54 6.44 5.06
N SER A 46 -2.63 6.02 5.70
CA SER A 46 -3.98 6.56 5.59
C SER A 46 -4.14 7.91 6.30
N ASN A 47 -4.00 8.99 5.55
CA ASN A 47 -4.70 10.24 5.86
C ASN A 47 -5.36 10.76 4.59
N HIS A 48 -6.63 10.41 4.40
CA HIS A 48 -7.39 10.68 3.16
C HIS A 48 -7.90 12.12 3.04
N HIS A 49 -7.57 13.00 3.99
CA HIS A 49 -7.89 14.41 3.89
C HIS A 49 -7.00 15.08 2.84
N LYS A 50 -7.63 15.56 1.76
CA LYS A 50 -7.00 16.38 0.72
C LYS A 50 -6.33 17.58 1.40
N ASN A 51 -5.01 17.68 1.24
CA ASN A 51 -4.23 18.86 1.55
C ASN A 51 -3.22 19.09 0.42
N GLU A 52 -2.42 20.14 0.55
CA GLU A 52 -1.39 20.53 -0.40
C GLU A 52 -0.35 19.42 -0.72
N ASN A 53 -0.19 18.42 0.14
CA ASN A 53 0.76 17.30 -0.04
C ASN A 53 0.08 15.99 -0.46
N SER A 54 -1.09 16.05 -1.09
CA SER A 54 -1.81 14.86 -1.57
C SER A 54 -1.56 14.57 -3.06
N PHE A 55 -1.37 13.30 -3.38
CA PHE A 55 -1.23 12.80 -4.76
C PHE A 55 -2.57 12.24 -5.25
N LYS A 56 -2.89 12.47 -6.53
CA LYS A 56 -4.09 11.89 -7.14
C LYS A 56 -3.93 10.38 -7.27
N CYS A 57 -4.95 9.64 -6.86
CA CYS A 57 -5.00 8.19 -6.92
C CYS A 57 -5.51 7.71 -8.28
N TYR A 58 -4.83 6.72 -8.86
CA TYR A 58 -5.18 6.11 -10.16
C TYR A 58 -5.36 4.60 -10.06
N CYS A 59 -5.63 4.06 -8.87
CA CYS A 59 -5.67 2.62 -8.64
C CYS A 59 -6.84 1.86 -9.31
N GLY A 60 -7.85 2.55 -9.84
CA GLY A 60 -8.98 1.92 -10.53
C GLY A 60 -9.98 1.17 -9.64
N ALA A 61 -9.76 1.05 -8.34
CA ALA A 61 -10.68 0.37 -7.42
C ALA A 61 -12.05 1.07 -7.36
N ALA A 62 -13.14 0.31 -7.29
CA ALA A 62 -14.50 0.86 -7.12
C ALA A 62 -14.64 1.68 -5.82
N SER A 63 -13.86 1.33 -4.79
CA SER A 63 -13.79 2.00 -3.49
C SER A 63 -12.72 3.11 -3.43
N CYS A 64 -12.20 3.56 -4.59
CA CYS A 64 -11.12 4.53 -4.66
C CYS A 64 -11.47 5.85 -3.94
N LYS A 65 -10.54 6.31 -3.09
CA LYS A 65 -10.67 7.56 -2.32
C LYS A 65 -10.27 8.81 -3.11
N GLY A 66 -9.80 8.66 -4.34
CA GLY A 66 -9.41 9.74 -5.24
C GLY A 66 -8.02 10.35 -4.97
N TYR A 67 -7.55 10.37 -3.72
CA TYR A 67 -6.23 10.90 -3.34
C TYR A 67 -5.58 10.06 -2.23
N PHE A 68 -4.25 10.09 -2.17
CA PHE A 68 -3.45 9.48 -1.10
C PHE A 68 -2.28 10.40 -0.69
N LYS A 69 -1.64 10.07 0.44
CA LYS A 69 -0.40 10.72 0.89
C LYS A 69 0.72 9.69 0.82
N ALA A 70 1.88 10.14 0.34
CA ALA A 70 3.11 9.34 0.33
C ALA A 70 3.98 9.73 1.52
#